data_AF-Q5U7I2-F1
#
_entry.id   AF-Q5U7I2-F1
#
_cell.length_a   1.000
_cell.length_b   1.000
_cell.length_c   1.000
_cell.angle_alpha   90.00
_cell.angle_beta   90.00
_cell.angle_gamma   90.00
#
_symmetry.space_group_name_H-M   'P 1'
#
loop_
_entity.id
_entity.type
_entity.pdbx_description
1 polymer ?
#
loop_
_entity_poly.entity_id
_entity_poly.type
_entity_poly.pdbx_seq_one_letter_code
_entity_poly.pdbx_strand_id
1 'polypeptide(L)'
;NIDQLLSERKTRYLLGNSMTEYDCELMPRLHHIRIIGLSLLGFDIPHNFTHLWNYILTAYRTAAFIESCPADQDIIHHYKEQMNLFTNQRETLQSPTKTHTIPEKVLSDIRIKGLAPDVNVH
;
A
#
# COMPACT_ATOMS: atom_id res chain seq x y z
N ASN A 1 -3.16 17.29 2.30
CA ASN A 1 -2.33 16.08 2.04
C ASN A 1 -3.17 15.10 1.19
N ILE A 2 -2.66 13.93 0.75
CA ILE A 2 -3.41 13.00 -0.13
C ILE A 2 -4.66 12.42 0.57
N ASP A 3 -4.59 12.12 1.86
CA ASP A 3 -5.75 11.63 2.63
C ASP A 3 -6.92 12.63 2.59
N GLN A 4 -6.64 13.91 2.82
CA GLN A 4 -7.62 14.98 2.73
C GLN A 4 -8.23 15.06 1.33
N LEU A 5 -7.41 15.01 0.28
CA LEU A 5 -7.89 15.03 -1.11
C LEU A 5 -8.87 13.90 -1.39
N LEU A 6 -8.54 12.68 -0.97
CA LEU A 6 -9.40 11.50 -1.11
C LEU A 6 -10.69 11.65 -0.28
N SER A 7 -10.60 12.25 0.91
CA SER A 7 -11.77 12.52 1.76
C SER A 7 -12.75 13.53 1.15
N GLU A 8 -12.23 14.56 0.49
CA GLU A 8 -13.03 15.60 -0.18
C GLU A 8 -13.68 15.05 -1.45
N ARG A 9 -12.94 14.25 -2.24
CA ARG A 9 -13.44 13.67 -3.50
C ARG A 9 -14.42 12.52 -3.30
N LYS A 10 -14.22 11.69 -2.27
CA LYS A 10 -15.04 10.48 -2.01
C LYS A 10 -15.11 9.53 -3.20
N THR A 11 -13.99 9.38 -3.91
CA THR A 11 -13.85 8.52 -5.09
C THR A 11 -13.08 7.24 -4.76
N ARG A 12 -13.32 6.17 -5.53
CA ARG A 12 -12.60 4.88 -5.37
C ARG A 12 -11.11 4.99 -5.69
N TYR A 13 -10.81 5.66 -6.80
CA TYR A 13 -9.46 5.95 -7.29
C TYR A 13 -9.14 7.44 -7.12
N LEU A 14 -7.93 7.87 -7.49
CA LEU A 14 -7.46 9.22 -7.18
C LEU A 14 -8.32 10.31 -7.83
N LEU A 15 -8.74 10.10 -9.08
CA LEU A 15 -9.52 11.09 -9.86
C LEU A 15 -11.00 10.72 -10.03
N GLY A 16 -11.43 9.53 -9.65
CA GLY A 16 -12.77 9.05 -9.97
C GLY A 16 -13.03 7.59 -9.60
N ASN A 17 -14.04 6.99 -10.22
CA ASN A 17 -14.39 5.58 -10.01
C ASN A 17 -13.67 4.60 -10.95
N SER A 18 -12.94 5.13 -11.92
CA SER A 18 -12.11 4.36 -12.84
C SER A 18 -10.63 4.64 -12.58
N MET A 19 -9.80 3.62 -12.74
CA MET A 19 -8.35 3.74 -12.62
C MET A 19 -7.79 4.60 -13.76
N THR A 20 -6.80 5.42 -13.45
CA THR A 20 -6.09 6.33 -14.35
C THR A 20 -4.58 6.14 -14.25
N GLU A 21 -3.83 6.80 -15.12
CA GLU A 21 -2.36 6.83 -15.10
C GLU A 21 -1.79 7.32 -13.75
N TYR A 22 -2.51 8.22 -13.06
CA TYR A 22 -2.10 8.71 -11.76
C TYR A 22 -2.17 7.64 -10.68
N ASP A 23 -3.10 6.69 -10.80
CA ASP A 23 -3.18 5.55 -9.88
C ASP A 23 -2.02 4.58 -10.12
N CYS A 24 -1.70 4.34 -11.40
CA CYS A 24 -0.55 3.54 -11.80
C CYS A 24 0.79 4.11 -11.30
N GLU A 25 0.88 5.43 -11.10
CA GLU A 25 2.05 6.08 -10.51
C GLU A 25 2.01 6.06 -8.98
N LEU A 26 0.87 6.41 -8.38
CA LEU A 26 0.76 6.64 -6.94
C LEU A 26 0.72 5.33 -6.14
N MET A 27 -0.02 4.31 -6.60
CA MET A 27 -0.18 3.06 -5.85
C MET A 27 1.17 2.34 -5.63
N PRO A 28 2.04 2.15 -6.65
CA PRO A 28 3.36 1.54 -6.44
C PRO A 28 4.24 2.35 -5.48
N ARG A 29 4.22 3.69 -5.58
CA ARG A 29 4.99 4.55 -4.67
C ARG A 29 4.53 4.43 -3.22
N LEU A 30 3.21 4.43 -2.97
CA LEU A 30 2.67 4.23 -1.63
C LEU A 30 3.04 2.86 -1.07
N HIS A 31 2.98 1.82 -1.90
CA HIS A 31 3.36 0.47 -1.48
C HIS A 31 4.87 0.39 -1.14
N HIS A 32 5.74 0.95 -1.99
CA HIS A 32 7.18 1.02 -1.71
C HIS A 32 7.47 1.79 -0.41
N ILE A 33 6.84 2.96 -0.22
CA ILE A 33 6.97 3.75 1.02
C ILE A 33 6.60 2.89 2.23
N ARG A 34 5.51 2.13 2.16
CA ARG A 34 5.08 1.27 3.26
C ARG A 34 6.06 0.13 3.54
N ILE A 35 6.48 -0.62 2.52
CA ILE A 35 7.41 -1.74 2.67
C ILE A 35 8.75 -1.27 3.22
N ILE A 36 9.31 -0.20 2.68
CA ILE A 36 10.60 0.36 3.13
C ILE A 36 10.46 1.02 4.51
N GLY A 37 9.34 1.70 4.76
CA GLY A 37 8.99 2.26 6.07
C GLY A 37 9.07 1.19 7.17
N LEU A 38 8.37 0.07 6.96
CA LEU A 38 8.29 -1.01 7.93
C LEU A 38 9.61 -1.78 8.09
N SER A 39 10.33 -2.01 6.99
CA SER A 39 11.51 -2.89 6.97
C SER A 39 12.83 -2.19 7.31
N LEU A 40 13.00 -0.94 6.88
CA LEU A 40 14.30 -0.23 6.98
C LEU A 40 14.24 1.03 7.86
N LEU A 41 13.08 1.71 7.94
CA LEU A 41 12.99 3.05 8.52
C LEU A 41 12.22 3.11 9.85
N GLY A 42 11.58 2.01 10.26
CA GLY A 42 10.89 1.90 11.55
C GLY A 42 9.60 2.71 11.65
N PHE A 43 8.88 2.93 10.55
CA PHE A 43 7.58 3.60 10.56
C PHE A 43 6.56 2.91 9.64
N ASP A 44 5.28 3.20 9.85
CA ASP A 44 4.19 2.83 8.93
C ASP A 44 3.46 4.09 8.46
N ILE A 45 2.69 4.00 7.38
CA ILE A 45 1.79 5.08 6.98
C ILE A 45 0.85 5.37 8.14
N PRO A 46 0.70 6.62 8.61
CA PRO A 46 -0.09 6.94 9.79
C PRO A 46 -1.50 6.33 9.74
N HIS A 47 -1.85 5.56 10.78
CA HIS A 47 -3.12 4.79 10.81
C HIS A 47 -4.36 5.68 10.84
N ASN A 48 -4.23 6.94 11.22
CA ASN A 48 -5.32 7.93 11.19
C ASN A 48 -5.69 8.41 9.77
N PHE A 49 -4.88 8.14 8.74
CA PHE A 49 -5.18 8.49 7.34
C PHE A 49 -6.13 7.47 6.70
N THR A 50 -7.37 7.39 7.20
CA THR A 50 -8.32 6.33 6.81
C THR A 50 -8.65 6.33 5.32
N HIS A 51 -8.73 7.48 4.65
CA HIS A 51 -9.07 7.54 3.22
C HIS A 51 -7.88 7.12 2.36
N LEU A 52 -6.66 7.49 2.75
CA LEU A 52 -5.45 7.00 2.10
C LEU A 52 -5.31 5.49 2.27
N TRP A 53 -5.57 4.95 3.47
CA TRP A 53 -5.57 3.51 3.69
C TRP A 53 -6.67 2.78 2.91
N ASN A 54 -7.85 3.40 2.75
CA ASN A 54 -8.88 2.88 1.87
C ASN A 54 -8.42 2.83 0.41
N TYR A 55 -7.68 3.85 -0.04
CA TYR A 55 -7.09 3.88 -1.38
C TYR A 55 -5.99 2.80 -1.56
N ILE A 56 -5.17 2.55 -0.54
CA ILE A 56 -4.22 1.43 -0.54
C ILE A 56 -4.95 0.08 -0.56
N LEU A 57 -6.05 -0.06 0.18
CA LEU A 57 -6.92 -1.24 0.11
C LEU A 57 -7.52 -1.42 -1.29
N THR A 58 -7.89 -0.33 -1.97
CA THR A 58 -8.31 -0.37 -3.38
C THR A 58 -7.19 -0.94 -4.25
N ALA A 59 -5.94 -0.48 -4.10
CA ALA A 59 -4.79 -1.02 -4.83
C ALA A 59 -4.66 -2.54 -4.63
N TYR A 60 -4.76 -3.01 -3.40
CA TYR A 60 -4.68 -4.44 -3.05
C TYR A 60 -5.87 -5.29 -3.51
N ARG A 61 -6.87 -4.67 -4.14
CA ARG A 61 -8.03 -5.33 -4.78
C ARG A 61 -8.05 -5.13 -6.29
N THR A 62 -7.14 -4.32 -6.83
CA THR A 62 -7.07 -4.03 -8.26
C THR A 62 -6.11 -5.01 -8.93
N ALA A 63 -6.63 -5.85 -9.82
CA ALA A 63 -5.84 -6.89 -10.51
C ALA A 63 -4.58 -6.31 -11.19
N ALA A 64 -4.71 -5.17 -11.88
CA ALA A 64 -3.57 -4.53 -12.54
C ALA A 64 -2.41 -4.23 -11.58
N PHE A 65 -2.71 -3.84 -10.33
CA PHE A 65 -1.71 -3.64 -9.29
C PHE A 65 -1.18 -4.97 -8.76
N ILE A 66 -2.05 -5.92 -8.40
CA ILE A 66 -1.66 -7.21 -7.81
C ILE A 66 -0.72 -8.00 -8.71
N GLU A 67 -1.04 -8.06 -10.01
CA GLU A 67 -0.28 -8.81 -11.01
C GLU A 67 1.08 -8.16 -11.32
N SER A 68 1.18 -6.83 -11.21
CA SER A 68 2.43 -6.09 -11.48
C SER A 68 3.27 -5.81 -10.24
N CYS A 69 2.72 -5.96 -9.04
CA CYS A 69 3.43 -5.67 -7.80
C CYS A 69 4.57 -6.67 -7.58
N PRO A 70 5.81 -6.22 -7.31
CA PRO A 70 6.92 -7.10 -6.95
C PRO A 70 6.74 -7.71 -5.56
N ALA A 71 7.60 -8.66 -5.19
CA ALA A 71 7.65 -9.17 -3.82
C ALA A 71 8.27 -8.13 -2.88
N ASP A 72 7.94 -8.20 -1.59
CA ASP A 72 8.47 -7.31 -0.55
C ASP A 72 10.01 -7.31 -0.54
N GLN A 73 10.60 -8.50 -0.72
CA GLN A 73 12.04 -8.72 -0.75
C GLN A 73 12.70 -8.01 -1.93
N ASP A 74 12.07 -7.98 -3.09
CA ASP A 74 12.61 -7.31 -4.29
C ASP A 74 12.58 -5.79 -4.12
N ILE A 75 11.52 -5.25 -3.51
CA ILE A 75 11.43 -3.82 -3.16
C ILE A 75 12.57 -3.47 -2.20
N ILE A 76 12.72 -4.23 -1.11
CA ILE A 76 13.77 -3.99 -0.11
C ILE A 76 15.15 -4.08 -0.75
N HIS A 77 15.39 -5.12 -1.53
CA HIS A 77 16.67 -5.32 -2.22
C HIS A 77 16.99 -4.16 -3.16
N HIS A 78 16.03 -3.72 -3.97
CA HIS A 78 16.19 -2.59 -4.88
C HIS A 78 16.67 -1.33 -4.16
N TYR A 79 16.02 -0.94 -3.05
CA TYR A 79 16.45 0.25 -2.30
C TYR A 79 17.79 0.04 -1.58
N LYS A 80 18.05 -1.16 -1.04
CA LYS A 80 19.34 -1.47 -0.42
C LYS A 80 20.48 -1.38 -1.41
N GLU A 81 20.31 -1.87 -2.64
CA GLU A 81 21.31 -1.76 -3.71
C GLU A 81 21.60 -0.29 -4.03
N GLN A 82 20.56 0.52 -4.28
CA GLN A 82 20.72 1.95 -4.59
C GLN A 82 21.38 2.74 -3.45
N MET A 83 21.14 2.35 -2.19
CA MET A 83 21.71 2.98 -1.00
C MET A 83 23.03 2.35 -0.54
N ASN A 84 23.58 1.38 -1.28
CA ASN A 84 24.77 0.61 -0.91
C ASN A 84 24.68 -0.03 0.49
N LEU A 85 23.50 -0.52 0.87
CA LEU A 85 23.25 -1.23 2.11
C LEU A 85 23.49 -2.72 1.95
N PHE A 86 24.12 -3.32 2.96
CA PHE A 86 24.45 -4.74 2.95
C PHE A 86 23.21 -5.64 2.99
N THR A 87 23.12 -6.62 2.08
CA THR A 87 22.12 -7.70 2.11
C THR A 87 22.83 -9.01 2.45
N ASN A 88 22.41 -9.68 3.52
CA ASN A 88 23.02 -10.95 3.93
C ASN A 88 22.40 -12.15 3.18
N GLN A 89 23.08 -13.30 3.21
CA GLN A 89 22.61 -14.51 2.53
C GLN A 89 21.24 -14.98 3.01
N ARG A 90 20.91 -14.80 4.30
CA ARG A 90 19.61 -15.17 4.85
C ARG A 90 18.49 -14.38 4.19
N GLU A 91 18.68 -13.07 3.98
CA GLU A 91 17.75 -12.19 3.28
C GLU A 91 17.60 -12.58 1.81
N THR A 92 18.70 -12.89 1.12
CA THR A 92 18.68 -13.34 -0.28
C THR A 92 17.94 -14.67 -0.48
N LEU A 93 17.93 -15.53 0.53
CA LEU A 93 17.26 -16.84 0.50
C LEU A 93 15.82 -16.79 1.06
N GLN A 94 15.30 -15.62 1.42
CA GLN A 94 13.90 -15.51 1.87
C GLN A 94 12.95 -15.87 0.73
N SER A 95 11.91 -16.66 1.04
CA SER A 95 10.82 -16.90 0.10
C SER A 95 10.08 -15.59 -0.19
N PRO A 96 9.72 -15.32 -1.46
CA PRO A 96 9.06 -14.09 -1.83
C PRO A 96 7.67 -13.99 -1.18
N THR A 97 7.34 -12.83 -0.61
CA THR A 97 6.04 -12.50 -0.02
C THR A 97 5.50 -11.20 -0.59
N LYS A 98 4.18 -10.99 -0.53
CA LYS A 98 3.53 -9.72 -0.90
C LYS A 98 2.67 -9.20 0.25
N THR A 99 3.07 -8.12 0.89
CA THR A 99 2.36 -7.54 2.04
C THR A 99 1.19 -6.65 1.58
N HIS A 100 0.09 -7.31 1.22
CA HIS A 100 -1.18 -6.69 0.82
C HIS A 100 -2.22 -6.65 1.96
N THR A 101 -1.76 -6.50 3.21
CA THR A 101 -2.61 -6.47 4.41
C THR A 101 -2.92 -5.03 4.82
N ILE A 102 -4.01 -4.79 5.55
CA ILE A 102 -4.31 -3.47 6.16
C ILE A 102 -4.27 -3.64 7.68
N PRO A 103 -3.72 -2.68 8.46
CA PRO A 103 -3.76 -2.75 9.92
C PRO A 103 -5.19 -2.91 10.43
N GLU A 104 -5.40 -3.80 11.41
CA GLU A 104 -6.76 -4.20 11.85
C GLU A 104 -7.61 -3.00 12.28
N LYS A 105 -7.03 -2.11 13.10
CA LYS A 105 -7.71 -0.89 13.55
C LYS A 105 -8.13 0.02 12.38
N VAL A 106 -7.26 0.15 11.38
CA VAL A 106 -7.54 0.93 10.17
C VAL A 106 -8.68 0.30 9.36
N LEU A 107 -8.67 -1.03 9.23
CA LEU A 107 -9.73 -1.77 8.55
C LEU A 107 -11.07 -1.59 9.27
N SER A 108 -11.09 -1.59 10.61
CA SER A 108 -12.29 -1.24 11.38
C SER A 108 -12.77 0.17 11.09
N ASP A 109 -11.87 1.15 11.03
CA ASP A 109 -12.22 2.54 10.77
C ASP A 109 -12.74 2.75 9.32
N ILE A 110 -12.19 2.05 8.33
CA ILE A 110 -12.68 2.01 6.94
C ILE A 110 -14.12 1.48 6.91
N ARG A 111 -14.40 0.39 7.65
CA ARG A 111 -15.73 -0.23 7.74
C ARG A 111 -16.74 0.70 8.40
N ILE A 112 -16.41 1.29 9.56
CA ILE A 112 -17.30 2.20 10.30
C ILE A 112 -17.66 3.43 9.47
N LYS A 113 -16.73 3.95 8.67
CA LYS A 113 -16.96 5.09 7.78
C LYS A 113 -17.66 4.73 6.46
N GLY A 114 -17.94 3.45 6.20
CA GLY A 114 -18.60 3.00 4.98
C GLY A 114 -17.79 3.23 3.70
N LEU A 115 -16.46 3.33 3.79
CA LEU A 115 -15.59 3.67 2.66
C LEU A 115 -15.34 2.48 1.71
N ALA A 116 -15.57 1.25 2.17
CA ALA A 116 -15.45 0.04 1.39
C ALA A 116 -16.61 -0.94 1.72
N PRO A 117 -17.80 -0.73 1.12
CA PRO A 117 -18.99 -1.55 1.39
C PRO A 117 -18.81 -3.01 0.98
N ASP A 118 -17.89 -3.28 0.04
CA ASP A 118 -17.57 -4.63 -0.46
C ASP A 118 -16.63 -5.41 0.50
N VAL A 119 -16.22 -4.83 1.64
CA VAL A 119 -15.50 -5.57 2.69
C VAL A 119 -16.53 -6.36 3.49
N ASN A 120 -16.77 -7.61 3.07
CA ASN A 120 -17.66 -8.53 3.78
C ASN A 120 -17.36 -8.59 5.28
N VAL A 121 -18.44 -8.60 6.07
CA VAL A 121 -18.50 -8.78 7.51
C VAL A 121 -18.40 -10.28 7.80
N HIS A 122 -17.19 -10.83 7.83
CA HIS A 122 -16.87 -12.11 8.46
C HIS A 122 -15.47 -12.03 9.07
#